data_AF-A0A0V0W300-F1
#
_entry.id   AF-A0A0V0W300-F1
#
_cell.length_a   1.000
_cell.length_b   1.000
_cell.length_c   1.000
_cell.angle_alpha   90.00
_cell.angle_beta   90.00
_cell.angle_gamma   90.00
#
_symmetry.space_group_name_H-M   'P 1'
#
loop_
_entity.id
_entity.type
_entity.pdbx_description
1 polymer ?
#
loop_
_entity_poly.entity_id
_entity_poly.type
_entity_poly.pdbx_seq_one_letter_code
_entity_poly.pdbx_strand_id
1 'polypeptide(L)' 'MVEFMEKVAKTVDVEELTVEERNLLSVAYKNVIGARRASWRIISSIEQKEESRGNEDHVAIIKDY' A
#
# COMPACT_ATOMS: atom_id res chain seq x y z
N MET A 1 -0.08 -13.73 -0.88
CA MET A 1 0.03 -13.51 -2.34
C MET A 1 1.27 -12.70 -2.71
N VAL A 2 1.43 -11.45 -2.24
CA VAL A 2 2.64 -10.64 -2.57
C VAL A 2 3.93 -11.35 -2.16
N GLU A 3 4.03 -11.86 -0.93
CA GLU A 3 5.22 -12.58 -0.47
C GLU A 3 5.55 -13.83 -1.30
N PHE A 4 4.52 -14.51 -1.82
CA PHE A 4 4.71 -15.67 -2.70
C PHE A 4 5.18 -15.24 -4.09
N MET A 5 4.57 -14.20 -4.66
CA MET A 5 4.98 -13.67 -5.97
C MET A 5 6.37 -13.01 -5.92
N GLU A 6 6.75 -12.44 -4.78
CA GLU A 6 8.10 -11.90 -4.57
C GLU A 6 9.14 -13.03 -4.51
N LYS A 7 8.82 -14.17 -3.88
CA LYS A 7 9.68 -15.36 -3.92
C LYS A 7 9.81 -15.91 -5.34
N VAL A 8 8.70 -16.03 -6.07
CA VAL A 8 8.71 -16.46 -7.48
C VAL A 8 9.61 -15.53 -8.32
N ALA A 9 9.43 -14.22 -8.20
CA ALA A 9 10.26 -13.24 -8.91
C ALA A 9 11.75 -13.32 -8.56
N LYS A 10 12.11 -13.68 -7.31
CA LYS A 10 13.50 -13.83 -6.85
C LYS A 10 14.12 -15.18 -7.18
N THR A 11 13.33 -16.19 -7.55
CA THR A 11 13.86 -17.49 -7.98
C THR A 11 14.16 -17.56 -9.48
N VAL A 12 13.67 -16.60 -10.26
CA VAL A 12 13.95 -16.50 -11.70
C VAL A 12 15.24 -15.71 -11.93
N ASP A 13 16.37 -16.29 -11.56
CA ASP A 13 17.70 -15.67 -11.77
C ASP A 13 18.17 -15.78 -13.24
N VAL A 14 17.48 -16.54 -14.09
CA VAL A 14 17.94 -16.87 -15.46
C VAL A 14 16.84 -16.76 -16.54
N GLU A 15 15.56 -16.88 -16.20
CA GLU A 15 14.44 -16.80 -17.16
C GLU A 15 13.54 -15.58 -16.88
N GLU A 16 12.99 -14.98 -17.94
CA GLU A 16 12.00 -13.91 -17.78
C GLU A 16 10.68 -14.47 -17.23
N LEU A 17 10.02 -13.72 -16.34
CA LEU A 17 8.67 -14.06 -15.89
C LEU A 17 7.73 -14.21 -17.08
N THR A 18 6.96 -15.30 -17.08
CA THR A 18 5.89 -15.51 -18.05
C THR A 18 4.82 -14.43 -17.95
N VAL A 19 3.99 -14.30 -18.99
CA VAL A 19 2.88 -13.33 -19.00
C VAL A 19 1.94 -13.53 -17.80
N GLU A 20 1.67 -14.79 -17.44
CA GLU A 20 0.79 -15.12 -16.31
C GLU A 20 1.42 -14.74 -14.97
N GLU A 21 2.69 -15.05 -14.74
CA GLU A 21 3.39 -14.69 -13.51
C GLU A 21 3.51 -13.17 -13.34
N ARG A 22 3.79 -12.43 -14.42
CA ARG A 22 3.78 -10.95 -14.39
C ARG A 22 2.40 -10.40 -14.03
N ASN A 23 1.33 -10.99 -14.56
CA ASN A 23 -0.03 -10.59 -14.23
C ASN A 23 -0.36 -10.86 -12.75
N LEU A 24 0.00 -12.03 -12.24
CA LEU A 24 -0.20 -12.38 -10.83
C LEU A 24 0.60 -11.46 -9.90
N LEU A 25 1.84 -11.11 -10.27
CA LEU A 25 2.69 -10.18 -9.53
C LEU A 25 2.04 -8.80 -9.49
N SER A 26 1.60 -8.29 -10.66
CA SER A 26 0.91 -7.01 -10.79
C SER A 26 -0.36 -6.94 -9.95
N VAL A 27 -1.23 -7.96 -10.02
CA VAL A 27 -2.46 -8.04 -9.23
C VAL A 27 -2.16 -8.05 -7.73
N ALA A 28 -1.17 -8.84 -7.31
CA ALA A 28 -0.80 -8.94 -5.90
C ALA A 28 -0.36 -7.57 -5.34
N TYR A 29 0.57 -6.88 -6.02
CA TYR A 29 1.04 -5.56 -5.58
C TYR A 29 -0.05 -4.49 -5.70
N LYS A 30 -0.84 -4.48 -6.77
CA LYS A 30 -1.95 -3.54 -6.98
C LYS A 30 -2.97 -3.60 -5.84
N ASN A 31 -3.28 -4.81 -5.35
CA ASN A 31 -4.23 -4.98 -4.26
C ASN A 31 -3.67 -4.46 -2.93
N VAL A 32 -2.41 -4.78 -2.61
CA VAL A 32 -1.78 -4.31 -1.37
C VAL A 32 -1.64 -2.78 -1.35
N ILE A 33 -1.15 -2.18 -2.44
CA ILE A 33 -1.03 -0.73 -2.51
C ILE A 33 -2.40 -0.05 -2.59
N GLY A 34 -3.39 -0.69 -3.21
CA GLY A 34 -4.77 -0.22 -3.26
C GLY A 34 -5.38 -0.07 -1.86
N ALA A 35 -5.21 -1.08 -1.00
CA ALA A 35 -5.65 -1.03 0.39
C ALA A 35 -4.92 0.09 1.16
N ARG A 36 -3.58 0.18 1.06
CA ARG A 36 -2.80 1.24 1.71
C ARG A 36 -3.21 2.65 1.27
N ARG A 37 -3.46 2.86 -0.03
CA ARG A 37 -3.96 4.15 -0.55
C ARG A 37 -5.37 4.48 -0.07
N ALA A 38 -6.23 3.48 0.11
CA ALA A 38 -7.56 3.69 0.68
C ALA A 38 -7.45 4.12 2.14
N SER A 39 -6.65 3.42 2.95
CA SER A 39 -6.36 3.79 4.33
C SER A 39 -5.75 5.19 4.43
N TRP A 40 -4.74 5.50 3.61
CA TRP A 40 -4.11 6.82 3.57
C TRP A 40 -5.14 7.94 3.33
N ARG A 41 -6.02 7.79 2.33
CA ARG A 41 -7.07 8.79 2.07
C ARG A 41 -8.00 9.00 3.25
N ILE A 42 -8.34 7.94 3.98
CA ILE A 42 -9.18 8.03 5.18
C ILE A 42 -8.44 8.81 6.27
N ILE A 43 -7.18 8.46 6.54
CA ILE A 43 -6.36 9.11 7.56
C ILE A 43 -6.17 10.59 7.26
N SER A 44 -5.79 10.94 6.03
CA SER A 44 -5.66 12.35 5.61
C SER A 44 -6.98 13.12 5.70
N SER A 45 -8.12 12.47 5.43
CA SER A 45 -9.43 13.10 5.60
C SER A 45 -9.77 13.35 7.08
N ILE A 46 -9.32 12.48 7.99
CA ILE A 46 -9.50 12.67 9.43
C ILE A 46 -8.55 13.77 9.92
N GLU A 47 -7.30 13.78 9.48
CA GLU A 47 -6.32 14.83 9.77
C GLU A 47 -6.86 16.21 9.44
N GLN A 48 -7.31 16.43 8.20
CA GLN A 48 -7.88 17.71 7.75
C GLN A 48 -9.10 18.13 8.59
N LYS A 49 -9.92 17.15 9.00
CA LYS A 49 -11.10 17.41 9.83
C LYS A 49 -10.71 17.85 11.24
N GLU A 50 -9.73 17.20 11.86
CA GLU A 50 -9.24 17.57 13.19
C GLU A 50 -8.47 18.90 13.17
N GLU A 51 -7.71 19.17 12.11
CA GLU A 51 -7.05 20.45 11.89
C GLU A 51 -8.07 21.60 11.80
N SER A 52 -9.17 21.42 11.05
CA SER A 52 -10.25 22.41 10.98
C SER A 52 -10.97 22.67 12.32
N ARG A 53 -10.85 21.74 13.27
CA ARG A 53 -11.40 21.86 14.64
C ARG A 53 -10.42 22.50 15.62
N GLY A 54 -9.16 22.70 15.23
CA GLY A 54 -8.11 23.20 16.11
C GLY A 54 -7.59 22.15 17.10
N ASN A 55 -7.79 20.85 16.84
CA ASN A 55 -7.36 19.78 17.74
C ASN A 55 -5.90 19.38 17.46
N GLU A 56 -4.96 20.27 17.80
CA GLU A 56 -3.53 20.11 17.48
C GLU A 56 -2.92 18.81 18.02
N ASP A 57 -3.28 18.39 19.23
CA ASP A 57 -2.80 17.13 19.84
C ASP A 57 -3.24 15.90 19.00
N HIS A 58 -4.48 15.89 18.52
CA HIS A 58 -4.97 14.81 17.66
C HIS A 58 -4.29 14.82 16.30
N VAL A 59 -4.09 16.00 15.70
CA VAL A 59 -3.39 16.14 14.43
C VAL A 59 -1.96 15.61 14.51
N ALA A 60 -1.25 15.89 15.61
CA ALA A 60 0.09 15.36 15.84
C ALA A 60 0.11 13.82 15.87
N ILE A 61 -0.82 13.20 16.62
CA ILE A 61 -0.94 11.73 16.69
C ILE A 61 -1.29 11.13 15.31
N ILE A 62 -2.16 11.79 14.53
CA ILE A 62 -2.57 11.31 13.20
C ILE A 62 -1.42 11.40 12.19
N LYS A 63 -0.57 12.43 12.27
CA LYS A 63 0.59 12.60 11.39
C LYS A 63 1.68 11.56 11.61
N ASP A 64 1.82 11.06 12.84
CA ASP A 64 2.80 10.04 13.20
C ASP A 64 2.39 8.62 12.76
N TYR A 65 1.12 8.40 12.43
CA TYR A 65 0.56 7.11 12.03
C TYR A 65 0.82 6.78 10.55
#